data_AF-A0A4S4LVK2-F1
#
_entry.id   AF-A0A4S4LVK2-F1
#
_cell.length_a   1.000
_cell.length_b   1.000
_cell.length_c   1.000
_cell.angle_alpha   90.00
_cell.angle_beta   90.00
_cell.angle_gamma   90.00
#
_symmetry.space_group_name_H-M   'P 1'
#
loop_
_entity.id
_entity.type
_entity.pdbx_description
1 polymer ?
#
loop_
_entity_poly.entity_id
_entity_poly.type
_entity_poly.pdbx_seq_one_letter_code
_entity_poly.pdbx_strand_id
1 'polypeptide(L)'
;MKADIWVLPSRERLHAAIGKGQLDVPIMPGTDGRGVKNATGIIMSMHLMPEGTSSEPSSSHSESRFKRLRLLASYENGSVAMWQYRADKERSVEGIGWARCWTAKLHVESVMAMAVSIKYDFALSVSADHIIVRYDLAALNIDANSVSTSCSAHRTKHPGNGSIVLRDDGRVCAVGGWDGKIRLYSTKTLKPLGTLVYHKDNAQALAWARPADQSLKEEIKGQQTDLEFDSDDEMTAAEKERRERWLVSGGKDGRVAIWELMDFGGKR
;
A
#
# COMPACT_ATOMS: atom_id res chain seq x y z
N MET A 1 -13.44 5.34 11.65
CA MET A 1 -14.05 4.37 10.70
C MET A 1 -13.57 2.97 11.04
N LYS A 2 -14.14 1.92 10.44
CA LYS A 2 -13.79 0.52 10.71
C LYS A 2 -13.50 -0.22 9.40
N ALA A 3 -12.66 -1.24 9.45
CA ALA A 3 -12.37 -2.11 8.30
C ALA A 3 -12.98 -3.50 8.49
N ASP A 4 -13.49 -4.07 7.39
CA ASP A 4 -13.95 -5.47 7.32
C ASP A 4 -13.07 -6.22 6.30
N ILE A 5 -12.76 -7.48 6.58
CA ILE A 5 -12.02 -8.38 5.69
C ILE A 5 -12.95 -9.51 5.27
N TRP A 6 -13.02 -9.73 3.95
CA TRP A 6 -13.87 -10.72 3.30
C TRP A 6 -13.01 -11.73 2.54
N VAL A 7 -13.43 -12.99 2.53
CA VAL A 7 -12.82 -14.05 1.72
C VAL A 7 -13.49 -14.08 0.36
N LEU A 8 -12.70 -14.18 -0.70
CA LEU A 8 -13.18 -14.37 -2.07
C LEU A 8 -12.73 -15.76 -2.58
N PRO A 9 -13.58 -16.50 -3.34
CA PRO A 9 -14.85 -16.07 -3.90
C PRO A 9 -16.07 -16.29 -2.99
N SER A 10 -15.92 -16.90 -1.81
CA SER A 10 -17.04 -17.26 -0.92
C SER A 10 -17.87 -16.07 -0.42
N ARG A 11 -17.31 -14.85 -0.50
CA ARG A 11 -17.90 -13.60 0.02
C ARG A 11 -18.26 -13.70 1.49
N GLU A 12 -17.49 -14.50 2.23
CA GLU A 12 -17.69 -14.65 3.65
C GLU A 12 -16.89 -13.59 4.41
N ARG A 13 -17.55 -12.91 5.36
CA ARG A 13 -16.86 -11.94 6.21
C ARG A 13 -16.06 -12.67 7.29
N LEU A 14 -14.74 -12.56 7.21
CA LEU A 14 -13.80 -13.19 8.12
C LEU A 14 -13.55 -12.32 9.35
N HIS A 15 -13.24 -11.03 9.13
CA HIS A 15 -13.00 -10.07 10.19
C HIS A 15 -13.93 -8.87 10.03
N ALA A 16 -14.70 -8.56 11.06
CA ALA A 16 -15.57 -7.39 11.08
C ALA A 16 -15.02 -6.32 12.01
N ALA A 17 -15.24 -5.05 11.66
CA ALA A 17 -15.13 -3.88 12.51
C ALA A 17 -13.75 -3.64 13.16
N ILE A 18 -12.67 -3.90 12.42
CA ILE A 18 -11.29 -3.63 12.85
C ILE A 18 -11.14 -2.14 13.15
N GLY A 19 -10.59 -1.81 14.32
CA GLY A 19 -10.46 -0.44 14.83
C GLY A 19 -11.59 0.02 15.76
N LYS A 20 -12.59 -0.82 16.03
CA LYS A 20 -13.62 -0.55 17.05
C LYS A 20 -13.02 -0.67 18.47
N GLY A 21 -13.21 0.36 19.31
CA GLY A 21 -13.10 0.21 20.77
C GLY A 21 -11.72 0.32 21.44
N GLN A 22 -10.64 0.72 20.73
CA GLN A 22 -9.31 0.96 21.34
C GLN A 22 -8.83 2.42 21.26
N LEU A 23 -9.77 3.36 21.07
CA LEU A 23 -9.53 4.77 21.31
C LEU A 23 -9.82 5.05 22.80
N ASP A 24 -8.94 4.57 23.69
CA ASP A 24 -8.97 4.86 25.14
C ASP A 24 -8.55 6.32 25.40
N VAL A 25 -9.36 7.26 24.90
CA VAL A 25 -9.35 8.64 25.38
C VAL A 25 -10.74 8.87 25.95
N PRO A 26 -10.87 9.35 27.21
CA PRO A 26 -12.18 9.62 27.80
C PRO A 26 -13.00 10.50 26.84
N ILE A 27 -14.16 9.95 26.48
CA ILE A 27 -15.09 10.48 25.50
C ILE A 27 -15.69 11.75 26.09
N MET A 28 -15.09 12.90 25.77
CA MET A 28 -15.73 14.19 26.04
C MET A 28 -16.84 14.39 25.02
N PRO A 29 -18.12 14.57 25.43
CA PRO A 29 -19.17 14.95 24.50
C PRO A 29 -18.80 16.28 23.83
N GLY A 30 -18.85 16.31 22.50
CA GLY A 30 -18.72 17.56 21.76
C GLY A 30 -19.82 18.52 22.20
N THR A 31 -19.45 19.74 22.56
CA THR A 31 -20.38 20.82 22.97
C THR A 31 -21.34 21.26 21.85
N ASP A 32 -21.21 20.70 20.65
CA ASP A 32 -21.90 21.09 19.42
C ASP A 32 -23.06 20.13 19.02
N GLY A 33 -23.41 19.15 19.87
CA GLY A 33 -24.55 18.25 19.63
C GLY A 33 -24.38 17.31 18.43
N ARG A 34 -23.21 17.32 17.78
CA ARG A 34 -22.80 16.34 16.78
C ARG A 34 -22.04 15.25 17.54
N GLY A 35 -22.46 14.00 17.40
CA GLY A 35 -21.92 12.88 18.16
C GLY A 35 -20.38 12.80 18.18
N VAL A 36 -19.86 11.98 19.09
CA VAL A 36 -18.44 11.70 19.37
C VAL A 36 -17.51 12.00 18.17
N LYS A 37 -16.67 13.04 18.28
CA LYS A 37 -15.68 13.38 17.25
C LYS A 37 -14.69 12.22 17.12
N ASN A 38 -14.80 11.47 16.02
CA ASN A 38 -13.83 10.45 15.67
C ASN A 38 -12.49 11.13 15.36
N ALA A 39 -11.58 11.19 16.34
CA ALA A 39 -10.30 11.90 16.24
C ALA A 39 -9.36 11.42 15.11
N THR A 40 -9.67 10.26 14.51
CA THR A 40 -8.94 9.70 13.37
C THR A 40 -9.52 10.06 12.01
N GLY A 41 -10.82 10.38 11.93
CA GLY A 41 -11.53 10.56 10.66
C GLY A 41 -11.77 9.23 9.91
N ILE A 42 -11.83 9.29 8.58
CA ILE A 42 -12.03 8.11 7.71
C ILE A 42 -10.71 7.38 7.41
N ILE A 43 -10.82 6.10 7.00
CA ILE A 43 -9.65 5.36 6.48
C ILE A 43 -9.45 5.80 5.04
N MET A 44 -8.26 6.29 4.72
CA MET A 44 -7.94 6.82 3.40
C MET A 44 -7.26 5.78 2.50
N SER A 45 -6.41 4.93 3.08
CA SER A 45 -5.77 3.81 2.38
C SER A 45 -5.53 2.66 3.34
N MET A 46 -5.55 1.43 2.84
CA MET A 46 -5.32 0.24 3.63
C MET A 46 -4.59 -0.84 2.84
N HIS A 47 -3.75 -1.60 3.55
CA HIS A 47 -3.00 -2.73 3.01
C HIS A 47 -3.09 -3.91 3.98
N LEU A 48 -3.50 -5.06 3.46
CA LEU A 48 -3.53 -6.32 4.20
C LEU A 48 -2.23 -7.08 3.93
N MET A 49 -1.61 -7.61 4.99
CA MET A 49 -0.36 -8.38 4.88
C MET A 49 -0.37 -9.60 5.80
N PRO A 50 0.31 -10.69 5.40
CA PRO A 50 0.51 -11.84 6.26
C PRO A 50 1.53 -11.52 7.37
N GLU A 51 1.39 -12.16 8.52
CA GLU A 51 2.39 -12.12 9.58
C GLU A 51 3.51 -13.14 9.30
N GLY A 52 4.63 -12.65 8.77
CA GLY A 52 5.88 -13.39 8.72
C GLY A 52 6.24 -13.95 7.34
N THR A 53 7.31 -13.40 6.78
CA THR A 53 8.19 -14.07 5.79
C THR A 53 9.42 -14.66 6.50
N SER A 54 9.31 -15.06 7.76
CA SER A 54 10.37 -15.85 8.40
C SER A 54 10.36 -17.24 7.77
N SER A 55 11.50 -17.60 7.19
CA SER A 55 11.82 -18.82 6.44
C SER A 55 11.73 -20.11 7.26
N GLU A 56 10.58 -20.40 7.85
CA GLU A 56 10.29 -21.66 8.54
C GLU A 56 9.10 -22.32 7.84
N PRO A 57 9.30 -23.43 7.11
CA PRO A 57 8.23 -24.12 6.41
C PRO A 57 7.36 -24.86 7.43
N SER A 58 6.30 -24.22 7.92
CA SER A 58 5.26 -24.94 8.68
C SER A 58 4.30 -25.65 7.73
N SER A 59 4.27 -26.97 7.86
CA SER A 59 3.59 -27.97 7.05
C SER A 59 2.06 -28.02 7.25
N SER A 60 1.34 -26.92 6.99
CA SER A 60 -0.13 -26.93 6.85
C SER A 60 -0.63 -25.76 6.00
N HIS A 61 -0.64 -25.94 4.68
CA HIS A 61 -0.71 -24.86 3.68
C HIS A 61 -2.09 -24.22 3.38
N SER A 62 -3.08 -24.30 4.27
CA SER A 62 -4.36 -23.58 4.04
C SER A 62 -5.00 -22.98 5.29
N GLU A 63 -5.04 -23.70 6.41
CA GLU A 63 -5.72 -23.23 7.64
C GLU A 63 -4.90 -22.22 8.48
N SER A 64 -3.58 -22.16 8.25
CA SER A 64 -2.65 -21.31 9.02
C SER A 64 -2.60 -19.84 8.55
N ARG A 65 -2.84 -19.58 7.26
CA ARG A 65 -2.62 -18.24 6.65
C ARG A 65 -3.55 -17.15 7.20
N PHE A 66 -4.72 -17.53 7.70
CA PHE A 66 -5.73 -16.59 8.19
C PHE A 66 -5.61 -16.30 9.69
N LYS A 67 -4.82 -17.09 10.43
CA LYS A 67 -4.65 -16.92 11.88
C LYS A 67 -3.78 -15.72 12.24
N ARG A 68 -3.01 -15.17 11.29
CA ARG A 68 -2.01 -14.14 11.56
C ARG A 68 -1.99 -13.07 10.48
N LEU A 69 -2.99 -12.19 10.52
CA LEU A 69 -3.16 -11.07 9.59
C LEU A 69 -2.74 -9.75 10.25
N ARG A 70 -2.12 -8.88 9.45
CA ARG A 70 -1.86 -7.49 9.81
C ARG A 70 -2.50 -6.55 8.80
N LEU A 71 -3.03 -5.45 9.32
CA LEU A 71 -3.69 -4.41 8.53
C LEU A 71 -2.98 -3.08 8.79
N LEU A 72 -2.34 -2.55 7.77
CA LEU A 72 -1.79 -1.20 7.79
C LEU A 72 -2.85 -0.24 7.25
N ALA A 73 -3.23 0.76 8.04
CA ALA A 73 -4.27 1.72 7.67
C ALA A 73 -3.77 3.16 7.86
N SER A 74 -4.05 4.01 6.88
CA SER A 74 -3.83 5.45 6.95
C SER A 74 -5.15 6.20 7.09
N TYR A 75 -5.11 7.36 7.73
CA TYR A 75 -6.30 8.09 8.13
C TYR A 75 -6.31 9.55 7.68
N GLU A 76 -7.50 10.12 7.67
CA GLU A 76 -7.79 11.52 7.34
C GLU A 76 -7.09 12.52 8.27
N ASN A 77 -6.82 12.15 9.51
CA ASN A 77 -6.13 13.04 10.47
C ASN A 77 -4.59 13.09 10.31
N GLY A 78 -4.03 12.45 9.27
CA GLY A 78 -2.59 12.39 9.02
C GLY A 78 -1.84 11.27 9.75
N SER A 79 -2.56 10.38 10.44
CA SER A 79 -1.96 9.22 11.11
C SER A 79 -1.95 7.97 10.25
N VAL A 80 -0.98 7.09 10.52
CA VAL A 80 -0.89 5.73 10.00
C VAL A 80 -0.76 4.78 11.19
N ALA A 81 -1.51 3.69 11.20
CA ALA A 81 -1.46 2.70 12.26
C ALA A 81 -1.39 1.28 11.71
N MET A 82 -0.66 0.43 12.42
CA MET A 82 -0.62 -1.01 12.17
C MET A 82 -1.52 -1.73 13.16
N TRP A 83 -2.37 -2.59 12.64
CA TRP A 83 -3.21 -3.50 13.40
C TRP A 83 -2.78 -4.94 13.17
N GLN A 84 -2.93 -5.77 14.19
CA GLN A 84 -2.62 -7.19 14.12
C GLN A 84 -3.74 -7.99 14.76
N TYR A 85 -4.10 -9.09 14.11
CA TYR A 85 -4.97 -10.09 14.70
C TYR A 85 -4.16 -11.03 15.60
N ARG A 86 -4.55 -11.12 16.87
CA ARG A 86 -3.85 -11.87 17.93
C ARG A 86 -4.72 -12.91 18.63
N ALA A 87 -5.94 -13.15 18.18
CA ALA A 87 -6.83 -14.13 18.79
C ALA A 87 -6.71 -15.50 18.10
N ASP A 88 -6.99 -16.56 18.85
CA ASP A 88 -6.93 -17.95 18.34
C ASP A 88 -8.16 -18.37 17.53
N LYS A 89 -9.12 -17.46 17.35
CA LYS A 89 -10.33 -17.71 16.56
C LYS A 89 -10.04 -17.47 15.08
N GLU A 90 -10.77 -18.12 14.19
CA GLU A 90 -10.61 -17.84 12.75
C GLU A 90 -11.30 -16.54 12.34
N ARG A 91 -12.30 -16.10 13.10
CA ARG A 91 -13.13 -14.93 12.79
C ARG A 91 -13.07 -13.91 13.90
N SER A 92 -13.07 -12.63 13.51
CA SER A 92 -13.31 -11.54 14.46
C SER A 92 -14.69 -10.92 14.25
N VAL A 93 -15.42 -10.78 15.34
CA VAL A 93 -16.69 -10.06 15.40
C VAL A 93 -16.43 -8.77 16.17
N GLU A 94 -16.89 -7.64 15.64
CA GLU A 94 -16.75 -6.33 16.29
C GLU A 94 -15.31 -5.87 16.60
N GLY A 95 -14.32 -6.31 15.82
CA GLY A 95 -12.90 -5.98 16.02
C GLY A 95 -12.23 -6.77 17.14
N ILE A 96 -12.96 -7.67 17.82
CA ILE A 96 -12.41 -8.49 18.91
C ILE A 96 -11.25 -9.36 18.39
N GLY A 97 -10.11 -9.28 19.07
CA GLY A 97 -8.89 -9.98 18.69
C GLY A 97 -7.93 -9.16 17.82
N TRP A 98 -8.35 -8.00 17.32
CA TRP A 98 -7.44 -7.04 16.70
C TRP A 98 -6.86 -6.09 17.74
N ALA A 99 -5.55 -5.90 17.69
CA ALA A 99 -4.84 -4.94 18.53
C ALA A 99 -4.04 -3.97 17.67
N ARG A 100 -4.01 -2.69 18.07
CA ARG A 100 -3.12 -1.70 17.46
C ARG A 100 -1.68 -1.93 17.93
N CYS A 101 -0.78 -2.27 17.02
CA CYS A 101 0.64 -2.46 17.33
C CYS A 101 1.34 -1.13 17.55
N TRP A 102 1.17 -0.19 16.62
CA TRP A 102 1.75 1.14 16.69
C TRP A 102 0.91 2.15 15.91
N THR A 103 1.16 3.43 16.18
CA THR A 103 0.56 4.56 15.46
C THR A 103 1.59 5.66 15.27
N ALA A 104 1.58 6.30 14.11
CA ALA A 104 2.49 7.38 13.76
C ALA A 104 1.69 8.51 13.09
N LYS A 105 1.73 9.72 13.67
CA LYS A 105 1.15 10.92 13.05
C LYS A 105 2.28 11.82 12.57
N LEU A 106 2.64 11.64 11.31
CA LEU A 106 3.76 12.35 10.67
C LEU A 106 3.33 13.27 9.53
N HIS A 107 2.10 13.13 9.06
CA HIS A 107 1.48 14.09 8.15
C HIS A 107 0.71 15.15 8.92
N VAL A 108 0.68 16.36 8.36
CA VAL A 108 -0.10 17.49 8.88
C VAL A 108 -1.52 17.43 8.34
N GLU A 109 -1.66 16.96 7.10
CA GLU A 109 -2.91 16.83 6.35
C GLU A 109 -3.29 15.35 6.13
N SER A 110 -4.47 15.13 5.56
CA SER A 110 -4.99 13.78 5.25
C SER A 110 -4.04 12.95 4.39
N VAL A 111 -3.73 11.73 4.85
CA VAL A 111 -2.96 10.78 4.07
C VAL A 111 -3.79 10.36 2.88
N MET A 112 -3.37 10.68 1.65
CA MET A 112 -4.14 10.43 0.44
C MET A 112 -3.93 9.02 -0.09
N ALA A 113 -2.70 8.52 -0.02
CA ALA A 113 -2.35 7.20 -0.53
C ALA A 113 -1.16 6.60 0.22
N MET A 114 -1.07 5.27 0.17
CA MET A 114 0.01 4.50 0.78
C MET A 114 0.38 3.35 -0.15
N ALA A 115 1.66 3.02 -0.21
CA ALA A 115 2.20 1.89 -0.94
C ALA A 115 3.09 1.06 -0.01
N VAL A 116 2.99 -0.26 -0.11
CA VAL A 116 3.78 -1.21 0.68
C VAL A 116 4.69 -2.00 -0.25
N SER A 117 5.93 -2.22 0.19
CA SER A 117 6.89 -3.07 -0.52
C SER A 117 6.37 -4.50 -0.62
N ILE A 118 6.66 -5.19 -1.74
CA ILE A 118 6.26 -6.60 -1.95
C ILE A 118 6.83 -7.54 -0.87
N LYS A 119 7.96 -7.15 -0.26
CA LYS A 119 8.62 -7.88 0.83
C LYS A 119 8.04 -7.57 2.20
N TYR A 120 7.08 -6.64 2.29
CA TYR A 120 6.49 -6.14 3.53
C TYR A 120 7.51 -5.61 4.55
N ASP A 121 8.66 -5.13 4.07
CA ASP A 121 9.77 -4.59 4.87
C ASP A 121 9.66 -3.09 5.11
N PHE A 122 9.03 -2.34 4.19
CA PHE A 122 8.73 -0.93 4.38
C PHE A 122 7.46 -0.49 3.66
N ALA A 123 6.93 0.66 4.07
CA ALA A 123 5.83 1.36 3.41
C ALA A 123 6.15 2.84 3.19
N LEU A 124 5.49 3.43 2.21
CA LEU A 124 5.50 4.87 1.93
C LEU A 124 4.09 5.43 1.95
N SER A 125 3.90 6.61 2.54
CA SER A 125 2.64 7.36 2.45
C SER A 125 2.85 8.76 1.91
N VAL A 126 1.79 9.27 1.28
CA VAL A 126 1.70 10.64 0.76
C VAL A 126 0.40 11.29 1.23
N SER A 127 0.41 12.60 1.30
CA SER A 127 -0.69 13.42 1.82
C SER A 127 -0.93 14.64 0.94
N ALA A 128 -2.02 15.35 1.19
CA ALA A 128 -2.24 16.70 0.64
C ALA A 128 -1.14 17.69 1.07
N ASP A 129 -0.40 17.39 2.13
CA ASP A 129 0.83 18.11 2.47
C ASP A 129 1.98 17.81 1.47
N HIS A 130 3.15 18.35 1.77
CA HIS A 130 4.38 18.22 0.98
C HIS A 130 5.34 17.19 1.60
N ILE A 131 4.84 16.18 2.31
CA ILE A 131 5.67 15.19 3.00
C ILE A 131 5.45 13.82 2.35
N ILE A 132 6.54 13.07 2.18
CA ILE A 132 6.52 11.63 1.94
C ILE A 132 7.06 10.98 3.20
N VAL A 133 6.29 10.07 3.80
CA VAL A 133 6.74 9.36 5.00
C VAL A 133 7.13 7.94 4.63
N ARG A 134 8.29 7.50 5.10
CA ARG A 134 8.74 6.10 5.05
C ARG A 134 8.57 5.45 6.42
N TYR A 135 8.00 4.26 6.44
CA TYR A 135 7.85 3.41 7.62
C TYR A 135 8.71 2.16 7.44
N ASP A 136 9.68 1.94 8.31
CA ASP A 136 10.44 0.70 8.37
C ASP A 136 9.62 -0.38 9.08
N LEU A 137 8.86 -1.16 8.31
CA LEU A 137 7.98 -2.17 8.85
C LEU A 137 8.78 -3.30 9.50
N ALA A 138 9.92 -3.67 8.94
CA ALA A 138 10.79 -4.70 9.52
C ALA A 138 11.23 -4.31 10.94
N ALA A 139 11.71 -3.09 11.14
CA ALA A 139 12.09 -2.60 12.47
C ALA A 139 10.88 -2.47 13.41
N LEU A 140 9.77 -1.91 12.93
CA LEU A 140 8.54 -1.74 13.72
C LEU A 140 7.86 -3.06 14.12
N ASN A 141 8.11 -4.12 13.35
CA ASN A 141 7.64 -5.46 13.66
C ASN A 141 8.44 -6.10 14.80
N ILE A 142 9.70 -5.68 14.99
CA ILE A 142 10.57 -6.12 16.09
C ILE A 142 10.27 -5.27 17.34
N ASP A 143 10.26 -3.95 17.19
CA ASP A 143 9.97 -3.02 18.29
C ASP A 143 8.94 -1.97 17.85
N ALA A 144 7.71 -2.17 18.28
CA ALA A 144 6.60 -1.26 18.01
C ALA A 144 6.76 0.12 18.69
N ASN A 145 7.64 0.26 19.69
CA ASN A 145 7.92 1.55 20.34
C ASN A 145 8.95 2.39 19.59
N SER A 146 9.65 1.81 18.61
CA SER A 146 10.68 2.47 17.81
C SER A 146 10.15 3.41 16.71
N VAL A 147 8.88 3.85 16.80
CA VAL A 147 8.23 4.70 15.77
C VAL A 147 9.06 5.95 15.44
N SER A 148 9.69 6.58 16.44
CA SER A 148 10.47 7.80 16.26
C SER A 148 11.77 7.60 15.46
N THR A 149 12.34 6.41 15.48
CA THR A 149 13.60 6.08 14.78
C THR A 149 13.38 5.27 13.50
N SER A 150 12.30 4.49 13.45
CA SER A 150 11.93 3.62 12.34
C SER A 150 11.03 4.30 11.29
N CYS A 151 10.57 5.53 11.55
CA CYS A 151 9.84 6.33 10.58
C CYS A 151 10.64 7.57 10.17
N SER A 152 10.63 7.89 8.88
CA SER A 152 11.33 9.07 8.35
C SER A 152 10.40 9.90 7.47
N ALA A 153 10.23 11.17 7.82
CA ALA A 153 9.46 12.13 7.05
C ALA A 153 10.39 12.92 6.12
N HIS A 154 10.12 12.87 4.81
CA HIS A 154 10.86 13.61 3.81
C HIS A 154 10.00 14.74 3.25
N ARG A 155 10.49 15.98 3.41
CA ARG A 155 9.83 17.17 2.90
C ARG A 155 10.17 17.37 1.41
N THR A 156 9.15 17.28 0.57
CA THR A 156 9.23 17.62 -0.85
C THR A 156 9.02 19.12 -1.07
N LYS A 157 9.26 19.57 -2.32
CA LYS A 157 9.03 20.96 -2.74
C LYS A 157 7.57 21.26 -3.11
N HIS A 158 6.71 20.24 -3.20
CA HIS A 158 5.39 20.36 -3.82
C HIS A 158 4.32 19.72 -2.91
N PRO A 159 3.35 20.51 -2.42
CA PRO A 159 2.19 19.96 -1.73
C PRO A 159 1.21 19.31 -2.72
N GLY A 160 0.20 18.63 -2.18
CA GLY A 160 -0.88 18.04 -2.97
C GLY A 160 -0.46 16.74 -3.66
N ASN A 161 -0.01 15.75 -2.88
CA ASN A 161 0.38 14.44 -3.40
C ASN A 161 -0.79 13.46 -3.23
N GLY A 162 -1.44 13.10 -4.35
CA GLY A 162 -2.69 12.34 -4.35
C GLY A 162 -2.51 10.83 -4.48
N SER A 163 -1.44 10.38 -5.14
CA SER A 163 -1.20 8.96 -5.43
C SER A 163 0.26 8.60 -5.26
N ILE A 164 0.52 7.34 -4.88
CA ILE A 164 1.87 6.79 -4.79
C ILE A 164 1.87 5.32 -5.20
N VAL A 165 2.91 4.89 -5.90
CA VAL A 165 3.12 3.50 -6.24
C VAL A 165 4.61 3.13 -6.13
N LEU A 166 4.88 1.94 -5.62
CA LEU A 166 6.22 1.36 -5.50
C LEU A 166 6.48 0.42 -6.66
N ARG A 167 7.70 0.49 -7.21
CA ARG A 167 8.19 -0.54 -8.13
C ARG A 167 8.47 -1.82 -7.35
N ASP A 168 8.27 -2.97 -7.96
CA ASP A 168 8.36 -4.28 -7.29
C ASP A 168 9.75 -4.57 -6.69
N ASP A 169 10.81 -3.98 -7.26
CA ASP A 169 12.17 -4.10 -6.70
C ASP A 169 12.38 -3.26 -5.42
N GLY A 170 11.39 -2.44 -5.05
CA GLY A 170 11.39 -1.60 -3.86
C GLY A 170 12.38 -0.44 -3.93
N ARG A 171 12.98 -0.11 -5.07
CA ARG A 171 14.04 0.93 -5.18
C ARG A 171 13.53 2.29 -5.65
N VAL A 172 12.42 2.30 -6.38
CA VAL A 172 11.82 3.51 -6.96
C VAL A 172 10.36 3.60 -6.54
N CYS A 173 9.92 4.80 -6.16
CA CYS A 173 8.51 5.13 -6.07
C CYS A 173 8.15 6.26 -7.02
N ALA A 174 6.91 6.26 -7.49
CA ALA A 174 6.31 7.33 -8.27
C ALA A 174 5.20 7.98 -7.45
N VAL A 175 5.17 9.31 -7.42
CA VAL A 175 4.18 10.12 -6.69
C VAL A 175 3.44 11.01 -7.69
N GLY A 176 2.11 10.90 -7.72
CA GLY A 176 1.25 11.73 -8.56
C GLY A 176 0.81 12.98 -7.81
N GLY A 177 1.15 14.14 -8.35
CA GLY A 177 0.77 15.43 -7.82
C GLY A 177 -0.57 15.92 -8.37
N TRP A 178 -1.24 16.76 -7.59
CA TRP A 178 -2.42 17.51 -8.03
C TRP A 178 -2.10 18.54 -9.13
N ASP A 179 -0.82 18.85 -9.32
CA ASP A 179 -0.30 19.66 -10.43
C ASP A 179 -0.11 18.86 -11.74
N GLY A 180 -0.57 17.61 -11.79
CA GLY A 180 -0.48 16.71 -12.95
C GLY A 180 0.92 16.12 -13.21
N LYS A 181 1.92 16.50 -12.41
CA LYS A 181 3.27 15.96 -12.53
C LYS A 181 3.42 14.69 -11.74
N ILE A 182 4.16 13.75 -12.30
CA ILE A 182 4.51 12.48 -11.64
C ILE A 182 5.98 12.55 -11.29
N ARG A 183 6.30 12.41 -10.01
CA ARG A 183 7.66 12.57 -9.49
C ARG A 183 8.22 11.23 -9.07
N LEU A 184 9.41 10.92 -9.58
CA LEU A 184 10.10 9.68 -9.25
C LEU A 184 11.09 9.94 -8.12
N TYR A 185 11.14 9.06 -7.13
CA TYR A 185 12.07 9.14 -6.01
C TYR A 185 12.77 7.80 -5.77
N SER A 186 14.00 7.87 -5.28
CA SER A 186 14.69 6.73 -4.68
C SER A 186 14.02 6.40 -3.35
N THR A 187 13.60 5.17 -3.13
CA THR A 187 12.94 4.76 -1.87
C THR A 187 13.88 4.77 -0.67
N LYS A 188 15.19 4.53 -0.89
CA LYS A 188 16.20 4.49 0.17
C LYS A 188 16.53 5.87 0.72
N THR A 189 16.66 6.85 -0.17
CA THR A 189 17.13 8.20 0.20
C THR A 189 16.05 9.27 0.09
N LEU A 190 14.92 8.94 -0.53
CA LEU A 190 13.86 9.86 -0.93
C LEU A 190 14.37 11.04 -1.79
N LYS A 191 15.52 10.87 -2.44
CA LYS A 191 16.04 11.84 -3.42
C LYS A 191 15.24 11.76 -4.73
N PRO A 192 14.96 12.90 -5.37
CA PRO A 192 14.26 12.93 -6.66
C PRO A 192 15.16 12.32 -7.74
N LEU A 193 14.56 11.46 -8.58
CA LEU A 193 15.20 10.82 -9.74
C LEU A 193 14.78 11.47 -11.06
N GLY A 194 13.58 12.02 -11.11
CA GLY A 194 13.04 12.63 -12.31
C GLY A 194 11.59 13.09 -12.14
N THR A 195 11.07 13.78 -13.15
CA THR A 195 9.68 14.19 -13.21
C THR A 195 9.13 13.92 -14.60
N LEU A 196 7.99 13.24 -14.64
CA LEU A 196 7.25 12.93 -15.85
C LEU A 196 6.14 13.97 -16.00
N VAL A 197 6.08 14.60 -17.17
CA VAL A 197 5.19 15.74 -17.44
C VAL A 197 4.35 15.40 -18.66
N TYR A 198 3.05 15.23 -18.44
CA TYR A 198 2.07 14.99 -19.51
C TYR A 198 0.68 15.52 -19.10
N HIS A 199 0.19 15.09 -17.94
CA HIS A 199 -1.14 15.48 -17.47
C HIS A 199 -1.19 16.97 -17.15
N LYS A 200 -2.32 17.60 -17.51
CA LYS A 200 -2.56 19.03 -17.28
C LYS A 200 -3.30 19.32 -15.97
N ASP A 201 -3.81 18.28 -15.34
CA ASP A 201 -4.53 18.28 -14.06
C ASP A 201 -4.11 17.05 -13.26
N ASN A 202 -4.57 16.92 -12.03
CA ASN A 202 -4.22 15.91 -11.03
C ASN A 202 -3.92 14.51 -11.61
N ALA A 203 -2.71 14.00 -11.33
CA ALA A 203 -2.32 12.62 -11.60
C ALA A 203 -2.90 11.68 -10.52
N GLN A 204 -4.10 11.17 -10.78
CA GLN A 204 -4.95 10.48 -9.81
C GLN A 204 -4.55 9.02 -9.57
N ALA A 205 -4.11 8.32 -10.61
CA ALA A 205 -3.85 6.90 -10.55
C ALA A 205 -2.48 6.58 -11.14
N LEU A 206 -1.76 5.67 -10.50
CA LEU A 206 -0.44 5.20 -10.94
C LEU A 206 -0.38 3.68 -10.78
N ALA A 207 0.20 3.00 -11.75
CA ALA A 207 0.45 1.56 -11.69
C ALA A 207 1.75 1.21 -12.40
N TRP A 208 2.64 0.48 -11.72
CA TRP A 208 3.80 -0.13 -12.36
C TRP A 208 3.37 -1.40 -13.08
N ALA A 209 3.96 -1.65 -14.24
CA ALA A 209 3.98 -2.97 -14.82
C ALA A 209 4.66 -3.94 -13.84
N ARG A 210 4.10 -5.14 -13.73
CA ARG A 210 4.65 -6.21 -12.93
C ARG A 210 5.03 -7.36 -13.85
N PRO A 211 6.12 -8.08 -13.56
CA PRO A 211 6.35 -9.37 -14.20
C PRO A 211 5.11 -10.24 -13.96
N ALA A 212 4.58 -10.85 -15.03
CA ALA A 212 3.51 -11.81 -14.85
C ALA A 212 4.04 -12.97 -14.00
N ASP A 213 3.39 -13.24 -12.86
CA ASP A 213 3.71 -14.39 -12.03
C ASP A 213 3.63 -15.66 -12.89
N GLN A 214 4.74 -16.39 -12.98
CA GLN A 214 4.82 -17.61 -13.78
C GLN A 214 3.75 -18.63 -13.34
N SER A 215 3.37 -18.62 -12.06
CA SER A 215 2.33 -19.47 -11.49
C SER A 215 0.93 -19.18 -12.05
N LEU A 216 0.60 -17.90 -12.28
CA LEU A 216 -0.67 -17.49 -12.90
C LEU A 216 -0.75 -17.95 -14.36
N LYS A 217 0.37 -18.02 -15.08
CA LYS A 217 0.40 -18.52 -16.46
C LYS A 217 0.12 -20.03 -16.54
N GLU A 218 0.57 -20.80 -15.56
CA GLU A 218 0.34 -22.24 -15.52
C GLU A 218 -1.10 -22.58 -15.09
N GLU A 219 -1.68 -21.84 -14.14
CA GLU A 219 -3.10 -21.99 -13.77
C GLU A 219 -4.04 -21.62 -14.92
N ILE A 220 -3.75 -20.56 -15.69
CA ILE A 220 -4.56 -20.17 -16.85
C ILE A 220 -4.45 -21.21 -17.98
N LYS A 221 -3.26 -21.79 -18.20
CA LYS A 221 -3.08 -22.91 -19.15
C LYS A 221 -3.82 -24.18 -18.74
N GLY A 222 -3.94 -24.45 -17.44
CA GLY A 222 -4.67 -25.61 -16.93
C GLY A 222 -6.20 -25.52 -17.02
N GLN A 223 -6.75 -24.31 -17.20
CA GLN A 223 -8.20 -24.07 -17.23
C GLN A 223 -8.78 -23.78 -18.62
N GLN A 224 -7.95 -23.61 -19.66
CA GLN A 224 -8.42 -23.45 -21.04
C GLN A 224 -8.41 -24.79 -21.79
N THR A 225 -9.58 -25.44 -21.82
CA THR A 225 -9.95 -26.40 -22.85
C THR A 225 -10.16 -25.67 -24.19
N ASP A 226 -9.42 -26.07 -25.22
CA ASP A 226 -9.74 -25.96 -26.65
C ASP A 226 -10.08 -24.57 -27.24
N LEU A 227 -9.36 -23.53 -26.84
CA LEU A 227 -9.25 -22.32 -27.68
C LEU A 227 -7.78 -22.11 -28.04
N GLU A 228 -7.42 -22.52 -29.25
CA GLU A 228 -6.16 -22.14 -29.91
C GLU A 228 -6.13 -20.62 -30.04
N PHE A 229 -5.64 -19.93 -29.01
CA PHE A 229 -5.17 -18.57 -29.17
C PHE A 229 -3.86 -18.71 -29.95
N ASP A 230 -3.92 -18.37 -31.23
CA ASP A 230 -2.79 -18.26 -32.13
C ASP A 230 -1.77 -17.31 -31.49
N SER A 231 -0.84 -17.86 -30.71
CA SER A 231 0.13 -17.07 -29.96
C SER A 231 1.24 -16.68 -30.92
N ASP A 232 0.93 -15.72 -31.78
CA ASP A 232 1.86 -14.99 -32.64
C ASP A 232 2.72 -14.03 -31.80
N ASP A 233 3.09 -14.46 -30.58
CA ASP A 233 3.71 -13.64 -29.54
C ASP A 233 5.23 -13.86 -29.61
N GLU A 234 5.83 -13.46 -30.74
CA GLU A 234 7.27 -13.35 -30.98
C GLU A 234 7.95 -12.28 -30.10
N MET A 235 7.45 -12.04 -28.88
CA MET A 235 8.05 -11.04 -28.00
C MET A 235 9.30 -11.60 -27.34
N THR A 236 10.44 -11.00 -27.68
CA THR A 236 11.77 -11.36 -27.18
C THR A 236 11.85 -11.18 -25.65
N ALA A 237 12.77 -11.90 -25.00
CA ALA A 237 13.01 -11.75 -23.56
C ALA A 237 13.38 -10.30 -23.19
N ALA A 238 14.13 -9.61 -24.06
CA ALA A 238 14.52 -8.22 -23.88
C ALA A 238 13.32 -7.25 -23.94
N GLU A 239 12.34 -7.52 -24.81
CA GLU A 239 11.11 -6.71 -24.88
C GLU A 239 10.22 -6.93 -23.65
N LYS A 240 10.12 -8.16 -23.15
CA LYS A 240 9.43 -8.45 -21.89
C LYS A 240 10.04 -7.65 -20.73
N GLU A 241 11.36 -7.68 -20.62
CA GLU A 241 12.10 -6.93 -19.59
C GLU A 241 11.92 -5.41 -19.73
N ARG A 242 11.85 -4.87 -20.96
CA ARG A 242 11.53 -3.45 -21.20
C ARG A 242 10.11 -3.09 -20.75
N ARG A 243 9.15 -3.96 -21.01
CA ARG A 243 7.74 -3.74 -20.63
C ARG A 243 7.50 -3.85 -19.13
N GLU A 244 8.29 -4.64 -18.41
CA GLU A 244 8.29 -4.68 -16.93
C GLU A 244 8.68 -3.33 -16.29
N ARG A 245 9.29 -2.42 -17.05
CA ARG A 245 9.65 -1.07 -16.59
C ARG A 245 8.62 0.00 -16.94
N TRP A 246 7.44 -0.39 -17.41
CA TRP A 246 6.40 0.58 -17.72
C TRP A 246 5.74 1.11 -16.45
N LEU A 247 5.51 2.42 -16.43
CA LEU A 247 4.61 3.06 -15.47
C LEU A 247 3.41 3.57 -16.26
N VAL A 248 2.21 3.29 -15.77
CA VAL A 248 0.96 3.82 -16.32
C VAL A 248 0.43 4.88 -15.36
N SER A 249 -0.03 6.00 -15.91
CA SER A 249 -0.65 7.07 -15.15
C SER A 249 -1.99 7.49 -15.72
N GLY A 250 -2.97 7.70 -14.84
CA GLY A 250 -4.29 8.25 -15.17
C GLY A 250 -4.47 9.63 -14.55
N GLY A 251 -4.91 10.60 -15.36
CA GLY A 251 -5.14 11.97 -14.93
C GLY A 251 -6.62 12.33 -14.83
N LYS A 252 -6.91 13.37 -14.05
CA LYS A 252 -8.25 14.00 -14.01
C LYS A 252 -8.64 14.62 -15.36
N ASP A 253 -7.67 14.85 -16.24
CA ASP A 253 -7.86 15.24 -17.63
C ASP A 253 -8.49 14.15 -18.51
N GLY A 254 -8.83 12.98 -17.95
CA GLY A 254 -9.45 11.87 -18.66
C GLY A 254 -8.48 11.10 -19.55
N ARG A 255 -7.17 11.32 -19.39
CA ARG A 255 -6.13 10.68 -20.20
C ARG A 255 -5.36 9.65 -19.41
N VAL A 256 -4.84 8.67 -20.15
CA VAL A 256 -3.88 7.68 -19.66
C VAL A 256 -2.56 7.87 -20.41
N ALA A 257 -1.45 7.90 -19.68
CA ALA A 257 -0.12 7.92 -20.26
C ALA A 257 0.65 6.66 -19.85
N ILE A 258 1.43 6.12 -20.78
CA ILE A 258 2.33 4.99 -20.56
C ILE A 258 3.75 5.50 -20.69
N TRP A 259 4.56 5.24 -19.67
CA TRP A 259 5.93 5.71 -19.55
C TRP A 259 6.85 4.50 -19.62
N GLU A 260 7.69 4.44 -20.65
CA GLU A 260 8.80 3.51 -20.65
C GLU A 260 9.95 4.13 -19.84
N LEU A 261 10.38 3.42 -18.78
CA LEU A 261 11.42 3.92 -17.90
C LEU A 261 12.72 3.13 -18.09
N MET A 262 13.83 3.86 -17.99
CA MET A 262 15.18 3.29 -18.03
C MET A 262 15.44 2.37 -16.84
N ASP A 263 16.46 1.52 -16.94
CA ASP A 263 16.95 0.80 -15.78
C ASP A 263 17.60 1.77 -14.79
N PHE A 264 17.21 1.65 -13.52
CA PHE A 264 17.78 2.40 -12.40
C PHE A 264 18.88 1.61 -11.69
N GLY A 265 19.17 0.38 -12.13
CA GLY A 265 20.35 -0.40 -11.78
C GLY A 265 21.59 0.22 -12.41
N GLY A 266 22.30 1.06 -11.67
CA GLY A 266 23.63 1.49 -12.10
C GLY A 266 24.54 0.27 -12.29
N LYS A 267 25.26 0.22 -13.42
CA LYS A 267 26.48 -0.59 -13.54
C LYS A 267 27.37 -0.22 -12.35
N ARG A 268 27.61 -1.19 -11.47
CA ARG A 268 28.73 -1.11 -10.53
C ARG A 268 30.04 -1.17 -11.30
#